data_AF-A0A955NR68-F1
#
_entry.id   AF-A0A955NR68-F1
#
_cell.length_a   1.000
_cell.length_b   1.000
_cell.length_c   1.000
_cell.angle_alpha   90.00
_cell.angle_beta   90.00
_cell.angle_gamma   90.00
#
_symmetry.space_group_name_H-M   'P 1'
#
loop_
_entity.id
_entity.type
_entity.pdbx_description
1 polymer ?
#
loop_
_entity_poly.entity_id
_entity_poly.type
_entity_poly.pdbx_seq_one_letter_code
_entity_poly.pdbx_strand_id
1 'polypeptide(L)'
;MKRLDLTQSLKPIEDFLAQRKADSSDVAEQVEAIREQVCSRGWEAIAEYTEKFDGVKKEPKAEAFQVSQSDFDKACEDLDSSLAEAIQVSIDRVRNFHSRQKRQDWFLDEEGIRTGQLFRPLSRVGVYAPAGTAPLFSTLVMDTVPAQVAGCPSVVICSAPQKNSGTVHPLILGTSGLLGLEPGQIFAIGGAWAVFAMAYGL
;
A
#
# COMPACT_ATOMS: atom_id res chain seq x y z
N MET A 1 5.21 3.92 33.15
CA MET A 1 6.29 3.91 32.13
C MET A 1 7.44 3.07 32.68
N LYS A 2 7.99 2.12 31.90
CA LYS A 2 9.11 1.27 32.35
C LYS A 2 10.39 2.09 32.35
N ARG A 3 11.14 2.10 33.46
CA ARG A 3 12.45 2.79 33.57
C ARG A 3 13.56 1.74 33.38
N LEU A 4 14.48 2.02 32.46
CA LEU A 4 15.66 1.20 32.20
C LEU A 4 16.89 2.05 32.51
N ASP A 5 17.81 1.52 33.32
CA ASP A 5 19.08 2.19 33.66
C ASP A 5 20.20 1.62 32.77
N LEU A 6 20.70 2.46 31.87
CA LEU A 6 21.72 2.08 30.88
C LEU A 6 23.13 2.02 31.47
N THR A 7 23.32 2.46 32.71
CA THR A 7 24.63 2.40 33.40
C THR A 7 24.89 1.06 34.05
N GLN A 8 23.87 0.19 34.09
CA GLN A 8 23.93 -1.13 34.69
C GLN A 8 23.94 -2.21 33.60
N SER A 9 23.39 -3.39 33.90
CA SER A 9 23.29 -4.49 32.94
C SER A 9 22.37 -4.14 31.76
N LEU A 10 22.74 -4.58 30.56
CA LEU A 10 21.89 -4.50 29.37
C LEU A 10 20.78 -5.56 29.36
N LYS A 11 20.84 -6.55 30.26
CA LYS A 11 19.89 -7.66 30.30
C LYS A 11 18.40 -7.23 30.36
N PRO A 12 18.01 -6.21 31.15
CA PRO A 12 16.64 -5.71 31.15
C PRO A 12 16.18 -5.07 29.83
N ILE A 13 17.13 -4.57 29.02
CA ILE A 13 16.88 -4.01 27.68
C ILE A 13 16.71 -5.16 26.69
N GLU A 14 17.61 -6.14 26.69
CA GLU A 14 17.51 -7.33 25.84
C GLU A 14 16.19 -8.05 26.07
N ASP A 15 15.80 -8.24 27.33
CA ASP A 15 14.54 -8.91 27.69
C ASP A 15 13.33 -8.06 27.28
N PHE A 16 13.42 -6.72 27.38
CA PHE A 16 12.38 -5.82 26.90
C PHE A 16 12.24 -5.84 25.36
N LEU A 17 13.35 -5.93 24.62
CA LEU A 17 13.35 -6.05 23.17
C LEU A 17 12.85 -7.43 22.73
N ALA A 18 13.20 -8.49 23.46
CA ALA A 18 12.76 -9.86 23.19
C ALA A 18 11.26 -10.08 23.40
N GLN A 19 10.63 -9.32 24.29
CA GLN A 19 9.17 -9.35 24.53
C GLN A 19 8.33 -8.95 23.31
N ARG A 20 8.92 -8.35 22.27
CA ARG A 20 8.22 -7.99 21.01
C ARG A 20 8.13 -9.13 19.99
N LYS A 21 8.61 -10.33 20.30
CA LYS A 21 8.30 -11.50 19.47
C LYS A 21 6.82 -11.84 19.67
N ALA A 22 5.99 -11.36 18.75
CA ALA A 22 4.61 -11.84 18.63
C ALA A 22 4.63 -13.36 18.48
N ASP A 23 3.67 -14.05 19.12
CA ASP A 23 3.36 -15.45 18.84
C ASP A 23 3.03 -15.55 17.34
N SER A 24 4.03 -15.96 16.56
CA SER A 24 4.08 -15.76 15.11
C SER A 24 3.61 -16.98 14.32
N SER A 25 3.55 -18.17 14.96
CA SER A 25 3.14 -19.39 14.28
C SER A 25 1.66 -19.39 13.91
N ASP A 26 0.77 -18.97 14.83
CA ASP A 26 -0.69 -18.98 14.59
C ASP A 26 -1.09 -18.01 13.47
N VAL A 27 -0.49 -16.80 13.44
CA VAL A 27 -0.75 -15.83 12.36
C VAL A 27 -0.24 -16.35 11.01
N ALA A 28 0.93 -17.00 10.98
CA ALA A 28 1.49 -17.53 9.75
C ALA A 28 0.61 -18.64 9.15
N GLU A 29 0.11 -19.56 9.97
CA GLU A 29 -0.79 -20.63 9.53
C GLU A 29 -2.11 -20.07 8.98
N GLN A 30 -2.69 -19.06 9.64
CA GLN A 30 -3.91 -18.40 9.17
C GLN A 30 -3.70 -17.67 7.84
N VAL A 31 -2.59 -16.95 7.68
CA VAL A 31 -2.26 -16.26 6.42
C VAL A 31 -1.98 -17.25 5.30
N GLU A 32 -1.35 -18.38 5.59
CA GLU A 32 -1.11 -19.45 4.61
C GLU A 32 -2.42 -20.07 4.12
N ALA A 33 -3.38 -20.33 5.02
CA ALA A 33 -4.70 -20.77 4.63
C ALA A 33 -5.42 -19.75 3.72
N ILE A 34 -5.29 -18.45 4.00
CA ILE A 34 -5.82 -17.39 3.13
C ILE A 34 -5.16 -17.43 1.75
N ARG A 35 -3.83 -17.60 1.70
CA ARG A 35 -3.08 -17.73 0.45
C ARG A 35 -3.62 -18.86 -0.41
N GLU A 36 -3.80 -20.04 0.17
CA GLU A 36 -4.31 -21.22 -0.52
C GLU A 36 -5.71 -20.98 -1.11
N GLN A 37 -6.61 -20.36 -0.34
CA GLN A 37 -7.95 -20.04 -0.80
C GLN A 37 -7.94 -19.01 -1.93
N VAL A 38 -7.18 -17.91 -1.82
CA VAL A 38 -7.08 -16.90 -2.88
C VAL A 38 -6.42 -17.46 -4.13
N CYS A 39 -5.38 -18.29 -3.98
CA CYS A 39 -4.70 -18.92 -5.12
C CYS A 39 -5.57 -19.92 -5.87
N SER A 40 -6.43 -20.67 -5.17
CA SER A 40 -7.26 -21.72 -5.77
C SER A 40 -8.60 -21.20 -6.28
N ARG A 41 -9.16 -20.17 -5.65
CA ARG A 41 -10.53 -19.69 -5.88
C ARG A 41 -10.62 -18.22 -6.26
N GLY A 42 -9.51 -17.50 -6.37
CA GLY A 42 -9.49 -16.12 -6.87
C GLY A 42 -10.49 -15.18 -6.19
N TRP A 43 -11.34 -14.55 -7.01
CA TRP A 43 -12.30 -13.53 -6.58
C TRP A 43 -13.39 -14.07 -5.67
N GLU A 44 -13.72 -15.36 -5.73
CA GLU A 44 -14.66 -16.01 -4.81
C GLU A 44 -14.14 -15.97 -3.36
N ALA A 45 -12.87 -16.35 -3.15
CA ALA A 45 -12.25 -16.28 -1.82
C ALA A 45 -12.11 -14.83 -1.34
N ILE A 46 -11.76 -13.90 -2.25
CA ILE A 46 -11.65 -12.46 -1.93
C ILE A 46 -13.00 -11.91 -1.47
N ALA A 47 -14.09 -12.24 -2.15
CA ALA A 47 -15.44 -11.80 -1.77
C ALA A 47 -15.86 -12.39 -0.41
N GLU A 48 -15.59 -13.66 -0.15
CA GLU A 48 -15.86 -14.28 1.15
C GLU A 48 -15.08 -13.63 2.29
N TYR A 49 -13.80 -13.36 2.10
CA TYR A 49 -12.99 -12.70 3.13
C TYR A 49 -13.38 -11.25 3.35
N THR A 50 -13.74 -10.53 2.29
CA THR A 50 -14.25 -9.17 2.39
C THR A 50 -15.59 -9.12 3.14
N GLU A 51 -16.51 -10.05 2.87
CA GLU A 51 -17.77 -10.15 3.63
C GLU A 51 -17.51 -10.53 5.10
N LYS A 52 -16.62 -11.50 5.34
CA LYS A 52 -16.31 -12.00 6.69
C LYS A 52 -15.62 -10.97 7.57
N PHE A 53 -14.61 -10.27 7.05
CA PHE A 53 -13.72 -9.43 7.85
C PHE A 53 -14.05 -7.93 7.73
N ASP A 54 -14.49 -7.46 6.56
CA ASP A 54 -14.86 -6.05 6.36
C ASP A 54 -16.38 -5.83 6.47
N GLY A 55 -17.18 -6.90 6.44
CA GLY A 55 -18.64 -6.83 6.56
C GLY A 55 -19.33 -6.30 5.30
N VAL A 56 -18.66 -6.39 4.14
CA VAL A 56 -19.14 -5.87 2.86
C VAL A 56 -19.30 -7.02 1.87
N LYS A 57 -20.52 -7.25 1.41
CA LYS A 57 -20.81 -8.24 0.38
C LYS A 57 -20.59 -7.64 -1.01
N LYS A 58 -19.78 -8.32 -1.83
CA LYS A 58 -19.48 -7.93 -3.22
C LYS A 58 -19.62 -9.14 -4.13
N GLU A 59 -19.87 -8.90 -5.42
CA GLU A 59 -19.80 -9.97 -6.42
C GLU A 59 -18.35 -10.45 -6.56
N PRO A 60 -18.11 -11.75 -6.80
CA PRO A 60 -16.76 -12.32 -6.92
C PRO A 60 -16.17 -12.01 -8.31
N LYS A 61 -15.90 -10.74 -8.59
CA LYS A 61 -15.25 -10.27 -9.82
C LYS A 61 -14.53 -8.93 -9.58
N ALA A 62 -13.46 -8.67 -10.34
CA ALA A 62 -12.62 -7.50 -10.15
C ALA A 62 -13.39 -6.17 -10.18
N GLU A 63 -14.36 -6.03 -11.08
CA GLU A 63 -15.12 -4.80 -11.30
C GLU A 63 -15.98 -4.42 -10.07
N ALA A 64 -16.34 -5.39 -9.23
CA ALA A 64 -17.11 -5.14 -8.00
C ALA A 64 -16.25 -4.54 -6.87
N PHE A 65 -14.93 -4.68 -6.96
CA PHE A 65 -13.97 -4.14 -6.00
C PHE A 65 -13.29 -2.87 -6.50
N GLN A 66 -13.24 -2.66 -7.82
CA GLN A 66 -12.72 -1.43 -8.41
C GLN A 66 -13.55 -0.23 -7.95
N VAL A 67 -12.87 0.87 -7.62
CA VAL A 67 -13.52 2.13 -7.26
C VAL A 67 -14.24 2.71 -8.48
N SER A 68 -15.47 3.17 -8.27
CA SER A 68 -16.24 3.80 -9.34
C SER A 68 -15.72 5.22 -9.61
N GLN A 69 -15.87 5.69 -10.86
CA GLN A 69 -15.56 7.08 -11.20
C GLN A 69 -16.34 8.06 -10.32
N SER A 70 -17.62 7.78 -10.07
CA SER A 70 -18.47 8.66 -9.26
C SER A 70 -18.02 8.79 -7.81
N ASP A 71 -17.59 7.70 -7.16
CA ASP A 71 -17.08 7.76 -5.78
C ASP A 71 -15.76 8.52 -5.71
N PHE A 72 -14.93 8.34 -6.74
CA PHE A 72 -13.63 8.98 -6.86
C PHE A 72 -13.75 10.49 -7.07
N ASP A 73 -14.56 10.92 -8.05
CA ASP A 73 -14.80 12.33 -8.34
C ASP A 73 -15.37 13.03 -7.11
N LYS A 74 -16.40 12.42 -6.49
CA LYS A 74 -16.99 12.95 -5.27
C LYS A 74 -15.96 13.10 -4.15
N ALA A 75 -15.10 12.10 -3.94
CA ALA A 75 -14.08 12.19 -2.90
C ALA A 75 -13.00 13.24 -3.18
N CYS A 76 -12.71 13.51 -4.46
CA CYS A 76 -11.81 14.59 -4.87
C CYS A 76 -12.46 15.97 -4.67
N GLU A 77 -13.74 16.11 -4.99
CA GLU A 77 -14.52 17.33 -4.82
C GLU A 77 -14.78 17.67 -3.34
N ASP A 78 -15.12 16.67 -2.53
CA ASP A 78 -15.44 16.82 -1.11
C ASP A 78 -14.19 16.99 -0.22
N LEU A 79 -12.98 16.86 -0.77
CA LEU A 79 -11.75 17.02 0.00
C LEU A 79 -11.56 18.50 0.39
N ASP A 80 -11.58 18.77 1.70
CA ASP A 80 -11.33 20.11 2.24
C ASP A 80 -10.08 20.74 1.63
N SER A 81 -10.19 21.97 1.15
CA SER A 81 -9.12 22.62 0.40
C SER A 81 -7.86 22.82 1.22
N SER A 82 -7.99 23.13 2.53
CA SER A 82 -6.83 23.32 3.41
C SER A 82 -6.10 21.99 3.66
N LEU A 83 -6.85 20.89 3.78
CA LEU A 83 -6.30 19.56 3.88
C LEU A 83 -5.64 19.13 2.55
N ALA A 84 -6.27 19.42 1.41
CA ALA A 84 -5.73 19.12 0.09
C ALA A 84 -4.38 19.83 -0.13
N GLU A 85 -4.29 21.12 0.23
CA GLU A 85 -3.03 21.88 0.20
C GLU A 85 -1.97 21.27 1.11
N ALA A 86 -2.32 20.88 2.34
CA ALA A 86 -1.39 20.24 3.26
C ALA A 86 -0.86 18.90 2.72
N ILE A 87 -1.73 18.09 2.11
CA ILE A 87 -1.36 16.84 1.45
C ILE A 87 -0.45 17.11 0.25
N GLN A 88 -0.76 18.11 -0.57
CA GLN A 88 0.06 18.50 -1.71
C GLN A 88 1.48 18.91 -1.29
N VAL A 89 1.62 19.72 -0.22
CA VAL A 89 2.92 20.07 0.35
C VAL A 89 3.70 18.82 0.79
N SER A 90 3.01 17.83 1.37
CA SER A 90 3.63 16.54 1.73
C SER A 90 4.12 15.80 0.49
N ILE A 91 3.27 15.66 -0.53
CA ILE A 91 3.60 15.02 -1.82
C ILE A 91 4.85 15.66 -2.44
N ASP A 92 4.89 16.99 -2.52
CA ASP A 92 6.00 17.73 -3.13
C ASP A 92 7.31 17.53 -2.38
N ARG A 93 7.25 17.52 -1.03
CA ARG A 93 8.43 17.27 -0.19
C ARG A 93 8.95 15.85 -0.35
N VAL A 94 8.05 14.85 -0.30
CA VAL A 94 8.40 13.44 -0.48
C VAL A 94 8.98 13.24 -1.89
N ARG A 95 8.40 13.86 -2.91
CA ARG A 95 8.88 13.80 -4.29
C ARG A 95 10.25 14.44 -4.43
N ASN A 96 10.48 15.60 -3.83
CA ASN A 96 11.79 16.27 -3.83
C ASN A 96 12.88 15.39 -3.21
N PHE A 97 12.59 14.79 -2.05
CA PHE A 97 13.54 13.92 -1.36
C PHE A 97 13.88 12.68 -2.19
N HIS A 98 12.88 11.93 -2.65
CA HIS A 98 13.11 10.70 -3.41
C HIS A 98 13.71 10.95 -4.80
N SER A 99 13.43 12.11 -5.43
CA SER A 99 14.05 12.48 -6.71
C SER A 99 15.58 12.60 -6.59
N ARG A 100 16.09 13.03 -5.42
CA ARG A 100 17.54 13.10 -5.15
C ARG A 100 18.17 11.73 -4.92
N GLN A 101 17.38 10.72 -4.58
CA GLN A 101 17.84 9.34 -4.38
C GLN A 101 17.77 8.49 -5.66
N LYS A 102 17.12 9.00 -6.71
CA LYS A 102 16.99 8.30 -7.99
C LYS A 102 18.36 8.09 -8.63
N ARG A 103 18.78 6.82 -8.71
CA ARG A 103 20.04 6.42 -9.32
C ARG A 103 20.00 6.69 -10.83
N GLN A 104 21.12 7.14 -11.37
CA GLN A 104 21.32 7.34 -12.80
C GLN A 104 22.04 6.13 -13.38
N ASP A 105 21.70 5.79 -14.63
CA ASP A 105 22.45 4.81 -15.40
C ASP A 105 23.90 5.30 -15.55
N TRP A 106 24.85 4.38 -15.53
CA TRP A 106 26.25 4.70 -15.76
C TRP A 106 26.93 3.61 -16.58
N PHE A 107 27.95 4.02 -17.34
CA PHE A 107 28.74 3.15 -18.19
C PHE A 107 30.21 3.54 -18.09
N LEU A 108 31.07 2.54 -18.26
CA LEU A 108 32.52 2.64 -18.32
C LEU A 108 32.96 1.99 -19.62
N ASP A 109 33.74 2.72 -20.41
CA ASP A 109 34.31 2.27 -21.68
C ASP A 109 35.83 2.16 -21.52
N GLU A 110 36.36 0.92 -21.49
CA GLU A 110 37.79 0.63 -21.28
C GLU A 110 38.26 -0.45 -22.25
N GLU A 111 39.40 -0.23 -22.91
CA GLU A 111 40.02 -1.16 -23.88
C GLU A 111 39.06 -1.69 -24.98
N GLY A 112 38.08 -0.88 -25.38
CA GLY A 112 37.06 -1.26 -26.37
C GLY A 112 35.91 -2.10 -25.81
N ILE A 113 35.86 -2.31 -24.50
CA ILE A 113 34.80 -3.01 -23.79
C ILE A 113 33.95 -2.01 -23.01
N ARG A 114 32.63 -2.15 -23.10
CA ARG A 114 31.66 -1.33 -22.36
C ARG A 114 31.02 -2.12 -21.23
N THR A 115 31.14 -1.62 -20.01
CA THR A 115 30.47 -2.15 -18.81
C THR A 115 29.65 -1.06 -18.13
N GLY A 116 28.77 -1.41 -17.19
CA GLY A 116 27.93 -0.40 -16.54
C GLY A 116 26.80 -0.99 -15.70
N GLN A 117 25.95 -0.10 -15.19
CA GLN A 117 24.72 -0.47 -14.50
C GLN A 117 23.55 0.31 -15.06
N LEU A 118 22.49 -0.45 -15.38
CA LEU A 118 21.20 0.06 -15.79
C LEU A 118 20.21 -0.05 -14.63
N PHE A 119 19.57 1.05 -14.29
CA PHE A 119 18.47 1.08 -13.34
C PHE A 119 17.15 1.16 -14.12
N ARG A 120 16.26 0.21 -13.85
CA ARG A 120 14.93 0.15 -14.49
C ARG A 120 13.86 0.07 -13.41
N PRO A 121 12.77 0.85 -13.53
CA PRO A 121 11.65 0.73 -12.60
C PRO A 121 10.97 -0.62 -12.77
N LEU A 122 10.26 -1.04 -11.72
CA LEU A 122 9.30 -2.13 -11.83
C LEU A 122 8.21 -1.77 -12.84
N SER A 123 7.73 -2.76 -13.60
CA SER A 123 6.64 -2.57 -14.56
C SER A 123 5.30 -2.30 -13.88
N ARG A 124 5.09 -2.86 -12.69
CA ARG A 124 3.91 -2.64 -11.87
C ARG A 124 4.25 -2.77 -10.39
N VAL A 125 3.60 -1.96 -9.56
CA VAL A 125 3.66 -2.08 -8.10
C VAL A 125 2.25 -2.09 -7.50
N GLY A 126 2.08 -2.88 -6.45
CA GLY A 126 0.90 -2.83 -5.59
C GLY A 126 1.23 -2.07 -4.30
N VAL A 127 0.37 -1.13 -3.92
CA VAL A 127 0.46 -0.37 -2.68
C VAL A 127 -0.76 -0.70 -1.84
N TYR A 128 -0.53 -1.20 -0.63
CA TYR A 128 -1.60 -1.42 0.34
C TYR A 128 -1.71 -0.21 1.26
N ALA A 129 -2.81 0.55 1.16
CA ALA A 129 -3.08 1.71 1.99
C ALA A 129 -4.08 1.33 3.11
N PRO A 130 -3.65 1.15 4.36
CA PRO A 130 -4.54 0.72 5.43
C PRO A 130 -5.62 1.77 5.74
N ALA A 131 -6.86 1.30 5.96
CA ALA A 131 -8.00 2.15 6.33
C ALA A 131 -8.86 1.57 7.47
N GLY A 132 -8.40 0.52 8.17
CA GLY A 132 -9.20 -0.19 9.17
C GLY A 132 -9.59 0.64 10.39
N THR A 133 -8.61 1.23 11.09
CA THR A 133 -8.85 2.10 12.26
C THR A 133 -8.80 3.58 11.92
N ALA A 134 -7.94 3.95 10.98
CA ALA A 134 -7.83 5.29 10.44
C ALA A 134 -7.35 5.23 8.98
N PRO A 135 -7.81 6.13 8.11
CA PRO A 135 -7.29 6.24 6.74
C PRO A 135 -5.85 6.77 6.75
N LEU A 136 -4.88 5.91 6.43
CA LEU A 136 -3.46 6.29 6.42
C LEU A 136 -3.05 6.88 5.06
N PHE A 137 -3.52 8.09 4.76
CA PHE A 137 -3.13 8.80 3.53
C PHE A 137 -1.63 9.08 3.45
N SER A 138 -0.96 9.23 4.60
CA SER A 138 0.49 9.41 4.66
C SER A 138 1.25 8.18 4.13
N THR A 139 0.79 6.96 4.45
CA THR A 139 1.35 5.72 3.89
C THR A 139 1.17 5.69 2.37
N LEU A 140 -0.03 6.02 1.89
CA LEU A 140 -0.29 6.09 0.44
C LEU A 140 0.70 7.03 -0.26
N VAL A 141 0.93 8.24 0.28
CA VAL A 141 1.90 9.19 -0.26
C VAL A 141 3.32 8.63 -0.21
N MET A 142 3.73 8.07 0.93
CA MET A 142 5.09 7.57 1.15
C MET A 142 5.43 6.36 0.29
N ASP A 143 4.46 5.55 -0.14
CA ASP A 143 4.69 4.37 -0.99
C ASP A 143 4.50 4.69 -2.48
N THR A 144 3.51 5.52 -2.82
CA THR A 144 3.18 5.84 -4.23
C THR A 144 4.20 6.80 -4.84
N VAL A 145 4.61 7.84 -4.10
CA VAL A 145 5.51 8.87 -4.66
C VAL A 145 6.87 8.27 -5.06
N PRO A 146 7.55 7.42 -4.27
CA PRO A 146 8.79 6.79 -4.69
C PRO A 146 8.62 5.91 -5.94
N ALA A 147 7.51 5.18 -6.07
CA ALA A 147 7.22 4.38 -7.26
C ALA A 147 7.08 5.25 -8.51
N GLN A 148 6.38 6.38 -8.40
CA GLN A 148 6.26 7.37 -9.48
C GLN A 148 7.61 8.03 -9.81
N VAL A 149 8.41 8.39 -8.81
CA VAL A 149 9.76 8.95 -9.01
C VAL A 149 10.68 7.96 -9.72
N ALA A 150 10.60 6.67 -9.37
CA ALA A 150 11.33 5.62 -10.07
C ALA A 150 10.93 5.52 -11.54
N GLY A 151 9.70 5.90 -11.88
CA GLY A 151 9.11 5.82 -13.22
C GLY A 151 8.29 4.54 -13.43
N CYS A 152 7.72 3.98 -12.36
CA CYS A 152 6.83 2.83 -12.47
C CYS A 152 5.57 3.22 -13.27
N PRO A 153 5.26 2.53 -14.38
CA PRO A 153 4.16 2.93 -15.26
C PRO A 153 2.78 2.49 -14.74
N SER A 154 2.72 1.57 -13.78
CA SER A 154 1.47 1.09 -13.22
C SER A 154 1.56 0.93 -11.71
N VAL A 155 0.73 1.68 -10.99
CA VAL A 155 0.55 1.56 -9.55
C VAL A 155 -0.88 1.10 -9.31
N VAL A 156 -1.08 0.05 -8.51
CA VAL A 156 -2.39 -0.40 -8.04
C VAL A 156 -2.49 -0.14 -6.54
N ILE A 157 -3.61 0.42 -6.09
CA ILE A 157 -3.86 0.70 -4.69
C ILE A 157 -4.93 -0.28 -4.18
N CYS A 158 -4.63 -0.99 -3.10
CA CYS A 158 -5.62 -1.75 -2.35
C CYS A 158 -5.85 -1.08 -1.00
N SER A 159 -7.11 -0.88 -0.63
CA SER A 159 -7.51 -0.40 0.68
C SER A 159 -8.83 -1.06 1.09
N ALA A 160 -8.96 -1.45 2.36
CA ALA A 160 -10.15 -2.13 2.83
C ALA A 160 -11.42 -1.26 2.61
N PRO A 161 -12.55 -1.86 2.16
CA PRO A 161 -13.79 -1.13 2.02
C PRO A 161 -14.33 -0.71 3.39
N GLN A 162 -14.97 0.44 3.48
CA GLN A 162 -15.71 0.83 4.67
C GLN A 162 -17.06 0.12 4.70
N LYS A 163 -17.43 -0.45 5.85
CA LYS A 163 -18.68 -1.21 6.02
C LYS A 163 -19.95 -0.44 5.59
N ASN A 164 -19.96 0.88 5.78
CA ASN A 164 -21.11 1.74 5.49
C ASN A 164 -21.24 2.11 4.01
N SER A 165 -20.13 2.32 3.30
CA SER A 165 -20.13 2.74 1.89
C SER A 165 -19.88 1.58 0.92
N GLY A 166 -19.26 0.50 1.39
CA GLY A 166 -18.79 -0.60 0.56
C GLY A 166 -17.60 -0.25 -0.34
N THR A 167 -17.00 0.93 -0.17
CA THR A 167 -15.88 1.43 -0.98
C THR A 167 -14.75 1.98 -0.10
N VAL A 168 -13.65 2.40 -0.72
CA VAL A 168 -12.46 2.95 -0.05
C VAL A 168 -12.80 4.27 0.63
N HIS A 169 -12.11 4.56 1.74
CA HIS A 169 -12.28 5.81 2.48
C HIS A 169 -12.06 7.06 1.59
N PRO A 170 -12.94 8.09 1.62
CA PRO A 170 -12.83 9.27 0.76
C PRO A 170 -11.47 9.98 0.82
N LEU A 171 -10.88 10.14 2.01
CA LEU A 171 -9.53 10.71 2.16
C LEU A 171 -8.44 9.96 1.38
N ILE A 172 -8.51 8.63 1.27
CA ILE A 172 -7.59 7.84 0.44
C ILE A 172 -7.85 8.13 -1.04
N LEU A 173 -9.11 8.20 -1.46
CA LEU A 173 -9.49 8.52 -2.85
C LEU A 173 -9.06 9.93 -3.27
N GLY A 174 -9.35 10.96 -2.46
CA GLY A 174 -8.93 12.33 -2.73
C GLY A 174 -7.41 12.47 -2.76
N THR A 175 -6.69 11.78 -1.86
CA THR A 175 -5.22 11.73 -1.90
C THR A 175 -4.72 11.03 -3.17
N SER A 176 -5.37 9.96 -3.62
CA SER A 176 -5.05 9.30 -4.90
C SER A 176 -5.23 10.25 -6.09
N GLY A 177 -6.27 11.08 -6.08
CA GLY A 177 -6.46 12.14 -7.07
C GLY A 177 -5.31 13.16 -7.09
N LEU A 178 -4.88 13.64 -5.92
CA LEU A 178 -3.70 14.51 -5.81
C LEU A 178 -2.40 13.86 -6.27
N LEU A 179 -2.30 12.53 -6.18
CA LEU A 179 -1.19 11.74 -6.71
C LEU A 179 -1.28 11.49 -8.22
N GLY A 180 -2.37 11.89 -8.89
CA GLY A 180 -2.61 11.66 -10.31
C GLY A 180 -2.89 10.20 -10.66
N LEU A 181 -3.53 9.45 -9.74
CA LEU A 181 -4.01 8.09 -9.98
C LEU A 181 -5.46 8.13 -10.49
N GLU A 182 -5.82 7.13 -11.29
CA GLU A 182 -7.18 6.95 -11.81
C GLU A 182 -7.98 5.96 -10.95
N PRO A 183 -9.32 6.06 -10.89
CA PRO A 183 -10.17 5.13 -10.12
C PRO A 183 -9.99 3.67 -10.52
N GLY A 184 -9.69 3.40 -11.78
CA GLY A 184 -9.40 2.04 -12.27
C GLY A 184 -8.11 1.41 -11.73
N GLN A 185 -7.33 2.16 -10.96
CA GLN A 185 -6.14 1.68 -10.27
C GLN A 185 -6.40 1.37 -8.81
N ILE A 186 -7.61 1.61 -8.29
CA ILE A 186 -7.91 1.57 -6.86
C ILE A 186 -8.97 0.50 -6.60
N PHE A 187 -8.67 -0.41 -5.67
CA PHE A 187 -9.52 -1.54 -5.33
C PHE A 187 -9.85 -1.54 -3.83
N ALA A 188 -11.13 -1.71 -3.55
CA ALA A 188 -11.70 -1.78 -2.20
C ALA A 188 -11.51 -3.18 -1.60
N ILE A 189 -10.25 -3.57 -1.37
CA ILE A 189 -9.82 -4.89 -0.88
C ILE A 189 -8.84 -4.71 0.29
N GLY A 190 -9.10 -5.42 1.40
CA GLY A 190 -8.31 -5.39 2.64
C GLY A 190 -7.44 -6.62 2.89
N GLY A 191 -6.65 -6.57 3.97
CA GLY A 191 -6.05 -7.75 4.59
C GLY A 191 -5.05 -8.54 3.73
N ALA A 192 -4.80 -9.79 4.13
CA ALA A 192 -3.86 -10.67 3.43
C ALA A 192 -4.33 -11.02 2.01
N TRP A 193 -5.65 -11.10 1.78
CA TRP A 193 -6.19 -11.40 0.45
C TRP A 193 -5.94 -10.26 -0.55
N ALA A 194 -5.87 -8.99 -0.12
CA ALA A 194 -5.40 -7.91 -0.98
C ALA A 194 -3.95 -8.11 -1.45
N VAL A 195 -3.07 -8.56 -0.55
CA VAL A 195 -1.66 -8.82 -0.86
C VAL A 195 -1.55 -9.94 -1.89
N PHE A 196 -2.29 -11.04 -1.70
CA PHE A 196 -2.29 -12.16 -2.64
C PHE A 196 -2.95 -11.81 -3.97
N ALA A 197 -4.00 -10.99 -3.98
CA ALA A 197 -4.61 -10.49 -5.22
C ALA A 197 -3.58 -9.70 -6.06
N MET A 198 -2.85 -8.77 -5.43
CA MET A 198 -1.79 -8.01 -6.10
C MET A 198 -0.62 -8.91 -6.55
N ALA A 199 -0.25 -9.90 -5.74
CA ALA A 199 0.86 -10.81 -6.05
C ALA A 199 0.54 -11.77 -7.21
N TYR A 200 -0.70 -12.26 -7.30
CA TYR A 200 -1.13 -13.19 -8.33
C TYR A 200 -1.74 -12.52 -9.57
N GLY A 201 -1.95 -11.21 -9.54
CA GLY A 201 -2.49 -10.45 -10.68
C GLY A 201 -3.96 -10.76 -10.95
N LEU A 202 -4.74 -10.95 -9.87
CA LEU A 202 -6.19 -11.15 -9.93
C LEU A 202 -6.94 -9.87 -10.27
#